data_AF-A0A6P1Y1Q7-F1
#
_entry.id   AF-A0A6P1Y1Q7-F1
#
_cell.length_a   1.000
_cell.length_b   1.000
_cell.length_c   1.000
_cell.angle_alpha   90.00
_cell.angle_beta   90.00
_cell.angle_gamma   90.00
#
_symmetry.space_group_name_H-M   'P 1'
#
loop_
_entity.id
_entity.type
_entity.pdbx_description
1 polymer ?
#
loop_
_entity_poly.entity_id
_entity_poly.type
_entity_poly.pdbx_seq_one_letter_code
_entity_poly.pdbx_strand_id
1 'polypeptide(L)'
;MKKRIPIVLLCCTMLYGAVYAKTIGFACIYNSDAPAGATELTMALETELFDFCFDQGMIATSVECIVGNYEQYKNNTALIKRFDSAIDCLVALYCEYNQASDNIAKRQTPVIEWKNLEWKLIDFSSQKIIFEENIDPKTMPENELKQKIKSAGQSIGTSMLENL
;
A
#
# COMPACT_ATOMS: atom_id res chain seq x y z
N MET A 1 30.17 -36.07 27.44
CA MET A 1 29.45 -35.22 26.47
C MET A 1 28.58 -34.17 27.17
N LYS A 2 29.16 -33.22 27.95
CA LYS A 2 28.38 -32.25 28.77
C LYS A 2 28.66 -30.76 28.48
N LYS A 3 29.51 -30.43 27.50
CA LYS A 3 29.96 -29.05 27.24
C LYS A 3 29.17 -28.29 26.15
N ARG A 4 28.25 -28.94 25.43
CA ARG A 4 27.51 -28.32 24.31
C ARG A 4 26.11 -27.80 24.66
N ILE A 5 25.56 -28.22 25.80
CA ILE A 5 24.23 -27.82 26.28
C ILE A 5 24.09 -26.30 26.51
N PRO A 6 25.09 -25.58 27.08
CA PRO A 6 24.90 -24.15 27.36
C PRO A 6 24.91 -23.28 26.09
N ILE A 7 25.58 -23.72 25.01
CA ILE A 7 25.60 -22.99 23.73
C ILE A 7 24.26 -23.13 23.00
N VAL A 8 23.67 -24.33 23.02
CA VAL A 8 22.36 -24.59 22.41
C VAL A 8 21.26 -23.80 23.13
N LEU A 9 21.28 -23.75 24.46
CA LEU A 9 20.32 -22.95 25.22
C LEU A 9 20.44 -21.44 24.95
N LEU A 10 21.67 -20.92 24.79
CA LEU A 10 21.93 -19.52 24.49
C LEU A 10 21.40 -19.14 23.09
N CYS A 11 21.59 -20.01 22.09
CA CYS A 11 21.00 -19.84 20.76
C CYS A 11 19.47 -19.88 20.79
N CYS A 12 18.86 -20.75 21.60
CA CYS A 12 17.42 -20.77 21.77
C CYS A 12 16.90 -19.47 22.41
N THR A 13 17.57 -18.92 23.42
CA THR A 13 17.16 -17.64 24.06
C THR A 13 17.31 -16.42 23.16
N MET A 14 18.25 -16.42 22.21
CA MET A 14 18.36 -15.35 21.21
C MET A 14 17.25 -15.40 20.16
N LEU A 15 16.59 -16.55 19.97
CA LEU A 15 15.41 -16.71 19.11
C LEU A 15 14.08 -16.40 19.83
N TYR A 16 14.12 -16.16 21.16
CA TYR A 16 12.94 -15.80 21.96
C TYR A 16 12.68 -14.29 22.05
N GLY A 17 13.45 -13.46 21.34
CA GLY A 17 12.96 -12.13 21.01
C GLY A 17 11.75 -12.35 20.11
N ALA A 18 10.54 -12.07 20.62
CA ALA A 18 9.32 -12.19 19.84
C ALA A 18 9.46 -11.35 18.58
N VAL A 19 9.83 -11.99 17.47
CA VAL A 19 9.73 -11.41 16.13
C VAL A 19 8.25 -11.47 15.80
N TYR A 20 7.47 -10.59 16.44
CA TYR A 20 6.07 -10.43 16.12
C TYR A 20 6.01 -9.91 14.70
N ALA A 21 5.45 -10.70 13.79
CA ALA A 21 5.24 -10.26 12.42
C ALA A 21 4.30 -9.05 12.46
N LYS A 22 4.79 -7.88 12.00
CA LYS A 22 3.94 -6.70 11.93
C LYS A 22 2.75 -6.95 11.03
N THR A 23 1.58 -6.54 11.49
CA THR A 23 0.31 -6.62 10.79
C THR A 23 0.02 -5.29 10.10
N ILE A 24 -0.06 -5.32 8.77
CA ILE A 24 -0.28 -4.16 7.90
C ILE A 24 -1.66 -4.28 7.27
N GLY A 25 -2.49 -3.27 7.43
CA GLY A 25 -3.76 -3.13 6.72
C GLY A 25 -3.63 -2.17 5.54
N PHE A 26 -4.27 -2.48 4.42
CA PHE A 26 -4.36 -1.60 3.27
C PHE A 26 -5.79 -1.07 3.08
N ALA A 27 -5.91 0.24 2.89
CA ALA A 27 -7.14 0.90 2.47
C ALA A 27 -6.87 1.69 1.18
N CYS A 28 -7.25 1.09 0.06
CA CYS A 28 -7.06 1.68 -1.26
C CYS A 28 -8.33 2.43 -1.69
N ILE A 29 -8.18 3.67 -2.13
CA ILE A 29 -9.26 4.52 -2.61
C ILE A 29 -8.90 5.00 -4.01
N TYR A 30 -9.88 5.05 -4.91
CA TYR A 30 -9.75 5.75 -6.18
C TYR A 30 -10.91 6.72 -6.40
N ASN A 31 -10.67 7.76 -7.20
CA ASN A 31 -11.64 8.82 -7.42
C ASN A 31 -12.93 8.30 -8.09
N SER A 32 -14.08 8.83 -7.65
CA SER A 32 -15.41 8.34 -8.08
C SER A 32 -15.72 8.59 -9.56
N ASP A 33 -15.05 9.55 -10.17
CA ASP A 33 -15.13 9.89 -11.59
C ASP A 33 -14.03 9.23 -12.44
N ALA A 34 -13.33 8.24 -11.88
CA ALA A 34 -12.29 7.52 -12.60
C ALA A 34 -12.83 6.76 -13.82
N PRO A 35 -12.05 6.67 -14.91
CA PRO A 35 -12.42 5.86 -16.07
C PRO A 35 -12.56 4.37 -15.74
N ALA A 36 -13.32 3.63 -16.55
CA ALA A 36 -13.41 2.18 -16.48
C ALA A 36 -12.00 1.56 -16.60
N GLY A 37 -11.66 0.63 -15.71
CA GLY A 37 -10.31 0.04 -15.59
C GLY A 37 -9.50 0.57 -14.39
N ALA A 38 -9.94 1.63 -13.71
CA ALA A 38 -9.23 2.21 -12.57
C ALA A 38 -9.18 1.28 -11.34
N THR A 39 -10.24 0.50 -11.13
CA THR A 39 -10.29 -0.50 -10.05
C THR A 39 -9.19 -1.53 -10.22
N GLU A 40 -9.01 -2.06 -11.43
CA GLU A 40 -8.00 -3.07 -11.76
C GLU A 40 -6.58 -2.51 -11.58
N LEU A 41 -6.35 -1.24 -11.91
CA LEU A 41 -5.07 -0.57 -11.69
C LEU A 41 -4.78 -0.37 -10.20
N THR A 42 -5.80 0.03 -9.43
CA THR A 42 -5.68 0.20 -7.99
C THR A 42 -5.43 -1.13 -7.29
N MET A 43 -6.14 -2.18 -7.70
CA MET A 43 -5.93 -3.55 -7.19
C MET A 43 -4.57 -4.11 -7.60
N ALA A 44 -4.05 -3.75 -8.78
CA ALA A 44 -2.70 -4.13 -9.18
C ALA A 44 -1.65 -3.49 -8.26
N LEU A 45 -1.82 -2.22 -7.88
CA LEU A 45 -0.96 -1.57 -6.89
C LEU A 45 -1.06 -2.26 -5.53
N GLU A 46 -2.28 -2.55 -5.07
CA GLU A 46 -2.51 -3.30 -3.84
C GLU A 46 -1.79 -4.66 -3.87
N THR A 47 -1.89 -5.39 -4.98
CA THR A 47 -1.24 -6.70 -5.14
C THR A 47 0.27 -6.61 -4.98
N GLU A 48 0.91 -5.61 -5.60
CA GLU A 48 2.37 -5.40 -5.45
C GLU A 48 2.76 -5.11 -4.00
N LEU A 49 1.90 -4.43 -3.22
CA LEU A 49 2.13 -4.19 -1.79
C LEU A 49 1.94 -5.44 -0.93
N PHE A 50 0.97 -6.29 -1.27
CA PHE A 50 0.79 -7.59 -0.63
C PHE A 50 1.98 -8.50 -0.89
N ASP A 51 2.44 -8.58 -2.14
CA ASP A 51 3.62 -9.35 -2.52
C ASP A 51 4.87 -8.83 -1.79
N PHE A 52 5.04 -7.50 -1.71
CA PHE A 52 6.11 -6.90 -0.91
C PHE A 52 6.02 -7.31 0.57
N CYS A 53 4.83 -7.24 1.17
CA CYS A 53 4.66 -7.64 2.57
C CYS A 53 5.00 -9.10 2.82
N PHE A 54 4.58 -9.97 1.89
CA PHE A 54 4.85 -11.40 1.93
C PHE A 54 6.37 -11.66 1.90
N ASP A 55 7.10 -11.00 1.00
CA ASP A 55 8.55 -11.13 0.87
C ASP A 55 9.31 -10.67 2.13
N GLN A 56 8.75 -9.72 2.87
CA GLN A 56 9.31 -9.24 4.14
C GLN A 56 8.82 -10.01 5.38
N GLY A 57 7.96 -11.02 5.21
CA GLY A 57 7.42 -11.81 6.33
C GLY A 57 6.41 -11.04 7.21
N MET A 58 5.76 -10.02 6.68
CA MET A 58 4.68 -9.28 7.34
C MET A 58 3.32 -9.92 7.08
N ILE A 59 2.36 -9.69 7.98
CA ILE A 59 0.97 -10.12 7.79
C ILE A 59 0.20 -8.98 7.16
N ALA A 60 -0.24 -9.15 5.91
CA ALA A 60 -1.03 -8.15 5.19
C ALA A 60 -2.53 -8.49 5.19
N THR A 61 -3.37 -7.46 5.30
CA THR A 61 -4.82 -7.54 5.12
C THR A 61 -5.32 -6.26 4.45
N SER A 62 -6.52 -6.26 3.90
CA SER A 62 -7.09 -5.06 3.30
C SER A 62 -8.60 -5.01 3.43
N VAL A 63 -9.13 -3.81 3.28
CA VAL A 63 -10.55 -3.58 3.08
C VAL A 63 -10.85 -3.54 1.59
N GLU A 64 -12.09 -3.81 1.21
CA GLU A 64 -12.50 -3.71 -0.19
C GLU A 64 -12.15 -2.33 -0.78
N CYS A 65 -11.62 -2.33 -2.00
CA CYS A 65 -11.20 -1.13 -2.71
C CYS A 65 -12.36 -0.12 -2.81
N ILE A 66 -12.08 1.13 -2.42
CA ILE A 66 -13.11 2.14 -2.19
C ILE A 66 -13.21 3.07 -3.40
N VAL A 67 -14.37 3.11 -4.03
CA VAL A 67 -14.76 4.23 -4.91
C VAL A 67 -15.04 5.43 -4.02
N GLY A 68 -14.24 6.48 -4.13
CA GLY A 68 -14.34 7.59 -3.18
C GLY A 68 -13.75 8.91 -3.65
N ASN A 69 -13.46 9.77 -2.70
CA ASN A 69 -12.84 11.08 -2.92
C ASN A 69 -11.74 11.34 -1.89
N TYR A 70 -11.02 12.44 -2.11
CA TYR A 70 -9.88 12.82 -1.29
C TYR A 70 -10.24 13.11 0.19
N GLU A 71 -11.45 13.58 0.48
CA GLU A 71 -11.89 13.81 1.86
C GLU A 71 -12.09 12.50 2.63
N GLN A 72 -12.54 11.44 1.94
CA GLN A 72 -12.61 10.10 2.53
C GLN A 72 -11.21 9.53 2.81
N TYR A 73 -10.24 9.79 1.94
CA TYR A 73 -8.83 9.45 2.18
C TYR A 73 -8.27 10.19 3.40
N LYS A 74 -8.57 11.47 3.58
CA LYS A 74 -8.09 12.25 4.73
C LYS A 74 -8.64 11.77 6.08
N ASN A 75 -9.79 11.13 6.12
CA ASN A 75 -10.45 10.74 7.37
C ASN A 75 -9.89 9.42 7.95
N ASN A 76 -8.80 9.51 8.72
CA ASN A 76 -8.15 8.36 9.37
C ASN A 76 -9.12 7.52 10.21
N THR A 77 -9.97 8.17 11.02
CA THR A 77 -10.93 7.47 11.88
C THR A 77 -11.91 6.63 11.06
N ALA A 78 -12.38 7.15 9.92
CA ALA A 78 -13.26 6.39 9.04
C ALA A 78 -12.54 5.22 8.37
N LEU A 79 -11.27 5.37 8.00
CA LEU A 79 -10.48 4.29 7.39
C LEU A 79 -10.21 3.17 8.38
N ILE A 80 -9.77 3.51 9.60
CA ILE A 80 -9.48 2.55 10.67
C ILE A 80 -10.73 1.73 11.04
N LYS A 81 -11.91 2.37 11.11
CA LYS A 81 -13.19 1.71 11.44
C LYS A 81 -13.63 0.63 10.44
N ARG A 82 -12.99 0.51 9.29
CA ARG A 82 -13.31 -0.53 8.30
C ARG A 82 -12.65 -1.88 8.60
N PHE A 83 -11.69 -1.91 9.51
CA PHE A 83 -11.02 -3.14 9.92
C PHE A 83 -11.71 -3.72 11.15
N ASP A 84 -12.16 -4.97 11.04
CA ASP A 84 -12.78 -5.70 12.14
C ASP A 84 -11.76 -6.24 13.16
N SER A 85 -10.48 -6.28 12.77
CA SER A 85 -9.37 -6.75 13.60
C SER A 85 -8.37 -5.63 13.83
N ALA A 86 -7.76 -5.64 15.02
CA ALA A 86 -6.63 -4.76 15.31
C ALA A 86 -5.42 -5.18 14.46
N ILE A 87 -4.89 -4.23 13.72
CA ILE A 87 -3.61 -4.30 12.99
C ILE A 87 -2.62 -3.34 13.65
N ASP A 88 -1.33 -3.46 13.36
CA ASP A 88 -0.31 -2.59 13.91
C ASP A 88 -0.29 -1.25 13.16
N CYS A 89 -0.31 -1.30 11.83
CA CYS A 89 -0.26 -0.11 10.98
C CYS A 89 -1.25 -0.21 9.83
N LEU A 90 -1.81 0.94 9.45
CA LEU A 90 -2.65 1.11 8.27
C LEU A 90 -1.88 1.89 7.21
N VAL A 91 -1.79 1.35 6.00
CA VAL A 91 -1.39 2.06 4.80
C VAL A 91 -2.64 2.45 4.03
N ALA A 92 -2.89 3.76 3.95
CA ALA A 92 -3.99 4.30 3.16
C ALA A 92 -3.44 4.85 1.85
N LEU A 93 -4.09 4.54 0.73
CA LEU A 93 -3.72 5.01 -0.61
C LEU A 93 -4.90 5.72 -1.27
N TYR A 94 -4.61 6.81 -1.98
CA TYR A 94 -5.54 7.52 -2.84
C TYR A 94 -4.95 7.62 -4.25
N CYS A 95 -5.55 6.89 -5.18
CA CYS A 95 -5.19 6.89 -6.59
C CYS A 95 -6.16 7.77 -7.38
N GLU A 96 -5.67 8.86 -7.95
CA GLU A 96 -6.47 9.72 -8.81
C GLU A 96 -6.20 9.40 -10.29
N TYR A 97 -7.24 9.00 -11.01
CA TYR A 97 -7.21 8.70 -12.43
C TYR A 97 -8.10 9.66 -13.22
N ASN A 98 -7.68 9.97 -14.43
CA ASN A 98 -8.46 10.75 -15.39
C ASN A 98 -8.46 10.06 -16.75
N GLN A 99 -9.41 10.42 -17.59
CA GLN A 99 -9.38 10.01 -18.99
C GLN A 99 -8.34 10.88 -19.71
N ALA A 100 -7.39 10.23 -20.40
CA ALA A 100 -6.38 10.94 -21.18
C ALA A 100 -7.03 11.82 -22.26
N SER A 101 -6.57 13.07 -22.38
CA SER A 101 -7.13 14.06 -23.31
C SER A 101 -6.72 13.87 -24.78
N ASP A 102 -5.78 12.96 -25.06
CA ASP A 102 -5.21 12.81 -26.39
C ASP A 102 -6.16 12.15 -27.39
N ASN A 103 -6.71 12.98 -28.28
CA ASN A 103 -7.40 12.63 -29.53
C ASN A 103 -8.46 11.52 -29.41
N ILE A 104 -9.58 11.89 -28.77
CA ILE A 104 -10.86 11.15 -28.76
C ILE A 104 -11.31 10.74 -30.20
N ALA A 105 -10.82 11.43 -31.24
CA ALA A 105 -11.20 11.19 -32.63
C ALA A 105 -10.63 9.91 -33.29
N LYS A 106 -9.66 9.20 -32.69
CA LYS A 106 -9.00 8.04 -33.33
C LYS A 106 -8.89 6.75 -32.49
N ARG A 107 -9.27 6.76 -31.21
CA ARG A 107 -9.18 5.57 -30.34
C ARG A 107 -10.57 5.10 -29.94
N GLN A 108 -10.85 3.81 -30.14
CA GLN A 108 -12.10 3.17 -29.73
C GLN A 108 -12.19 2.96 -28.22
N THR A 109 -11.05 2.99 -27.51
CA THR A 109 -10.98 2.79 -26.06
C THR A 109 -10.36 4.00 -25.39
N PRO A 110 -11.02 4.58 -24.36
CA PRO A 110 -10.43 5.65 -23.57
C PRO A 110 -9.15 5.16 -22.88
N VAL A 111 -8.07 5.94 -22.97
CA VAL A 111 -6.82 5.63 -22.28
C VAL A 111 -6.90 6.23 -20.88
N ILE A 112 -6.67 5.40 -19.86
CA ILE A 112 -6.61 5.83 -18.47
C ILE A 112 -5.26 6.50 -18.23
N GLU A 113 -5.27 7.68 -17.66
CA GLU A 113 -4.10 8.37 -17.16
C GLU A 113 -4.13 8.33 -15.63
N TRP A 114 -2.97 8.05 -15.02
CA TRP A 114 -2.80 8.12 -13.57
C TRP A 114 -2.27 9.50 -13.23
N LYS A 115 -3.11 10.30 -12.58
CA LYS A 115 -2.87 11.72 -12.34
C LYS A 115 -2.09 11.96 -11.06
N ASN A 116 -2.44 11.27 -9.98
CA ASN A 116 -1.86 11.48 -8.65
C ASN A 116 -1.92 10.19 -7.84
N LEU A 117 -0.93 9.96 -7.00
CA LEU A 117 -0.93 8.92 -5.98
C LEU A 117 -0.51 9.55 -4.66
N GLU A 118 -1.41 9.55 -3.68
CA GLU A 118 -1.09 9.92 -2.31
C GLU A 118 -1.19 8.71 -1.41
N TRP A 119 -0.25 8.57 -0.49
CA TRP A 119 -0.32 7.51 0.50
C TRP A 119 0.19 7.97 1.86
N LYS A 120 -0.25 7.28 2.90
CA LYS A 120 0.18 7.51 4.27
C LYS A 120 0.22 6.24 5.08
N LEU A 121 1.20 6.17 5.96
CA LEU A 121 1.34 5.16 7.00
C LEU A 121 0.79 5.70 8.31
N ILE A 122 -0.12 4.97 8.94
CA ILE A 122 -0.83 5.37 10.15
C ILE A 122 -0.60 4.31 11.22
N ASP A 123 -0.21 4.74 12.41
CA ASP A 123 -0.25 3.89 13.61
C ASP A 123 -1.71 3.61 13.96
N PHE A 124 -2.12 2.34 13.93
CA PHE A 124 -3.55 1.99 14.04
C PHE A 124 -4.13 2.35 15.41
N SER A 125 -3.35 2.16 16.48
CA SER A 125 -3.79 2.41 17.85
C SER A 125 -3.95 3.91 18.15
N SER A 126 -2.98 4.74 17.78
CA SER A 126 -2.98 6.17 18.07
C SER A 126 -3.62 7.03 16.97
N GLN A 127 -3.88 6.46 15.79
CA GLN A 127 -4.39 7.13 14.59
C GLN A 127 -3.45 8.20 14.02
N LYS A 128 -2.22 8.26 14.53
CA LYS A 128 -1.21 9.23 14.09
C LYS A 128 -0.62 8.82 12.75
N ILE A 129 -0.46 9.80 11.87
CA ILE A 129 0.30 9.63 10.64
C ILE A 129 1.77 9.52 11.02
N ILE A 130 2.38 8.39 10.69
CA ILE A 130 3.82 8.13 10.87
C ILE A 130 4.57 8.75 9.68
N PHE A 131 4.04 8.55 8.48
CA PHE A 131 4.63 9.01 7.23
C PHE A 131 3.53 9.32 6.21
N GLU A 132 3.77 10.29 5.34
CA GLU A 132 2.92 10.58 4.18
C GLU A 132 3.77 11.03 3.00
N GLU A 133 3.33 10.68 1.79
CA GLU A 133 4.00 11.07 0.56
C GLU A 133 3.00 11.19 -0.58
N ASN A 134 3.31 12.12 -1.49
CA ASN A 134 2.65 12.28 -2.77
C ASN A 134 3.64 11.88 -3.88
N ILE A 135 3.20 10.98 -4.75
CA ILE A 135 3.91 10.52 -5.93
C ILE A 135 3.17 11.07 -7.15
N ASP A 136 3.84 11.91 -7.95
CA ASP A 136 3.34 12.32 -9.26
C ASP A 136 3.70 11.26 -10.32
N PRO A 137 2.73 10.46 -10.81
CA PRO A 137 3.01 9.42 -11.79
C PRO A 137 3.58 9.95 -13.10
N LYS A 138 3.44 11.25 -13.42
CA LYS A 138 4.01 11.86 -14.63
C LYS A 138 5.53 11.99 -14.56
N THR A 139 6.07 12.10 -13.36
CA THR A 139 7.52 12.20 -13.13
C THR A 139 8.23 10.84 -13.13
N MET A 140 7.46 9.74 -13.08
CA MET A 140 8.00 8.39 -13.13
C MET A 140 8.60 8.08 -14.51
N PRO A 141 9.77 7.43 -14.57
CA PRO A 141 10.50 7.19 -15.83
C PRO A 141 9.83 6.17 -16.75
N GLU A 142 8.99 5.28 -16.22
CA GLU A 142 8.28 4.28 -17.01
C GLU A 142 7.25 4.92 -17.93
N ASN A 143 7.07 4.42 -19.14
CA ASN A 143 6.02 4.91 -20.05
C ASN A 143 4.71 4.13 -19.90
N GLU A 144 4.80 2.85 -19.55
CA GLU A 144 3.64 1.96 -19.41
C GLU A 144 3.03 2.07 -18.03
N LEU A 145 1.71 2.25 -17.98
CA LEU A 145 0.98 2.44 -16.72
C LEU A 145 1.14 1.26 -15.75
N LYS A 146 1.18 0.03 -16.27
CA LYS A 146 1.40 -1.18 -15.45
C LYS A 146 2.79 -1.18 -14.80
N GLN A 147 3.81 -0.73 -15.53
CA GLN A 147 5.16 -0.65 -15.00
C GLN A 147 5.26 0.46 -13.94
N LYS A 148 4.61 1.61 -14.16
CA LYS A 148 4.48 2.66 -13.14
C LYS A 148 3.87 2.13 -11.85
N ILE A 149 2.77 1.38 -11.95
CA ILE A 149 2.10 0.79 -10.78
C ILE A 149 3.04 -0.14 -10.02
N LYS A 150 3.76 -1.00 -10.73
CA LYS A 150 4.76 -1.89 -10.13
C LYS A 150 5.86 -1.11 -9.40
N SER A 151 6.47 -0.14 -10.07
CA SER A 151 7.52 0.69 -9.48
C SER A 151 7.02 1.47 -8.26
N ALA A 152 5.78 1.99 -8.32
CA ALA A 152 5.15 2.66 -7.18
C ALA A 152 4.93 1.71 -6.00
N GLY A 153 4.41 0.50 -6.24
CA GLY A 153 4.23 -0.51 -5.19
C GLY A 153 5.54 -0.86 -4.49
N GLN A 154 6.62 -1.06 -5.26
CA GLN A 154 7.95 -1.32 -4.71
C GLN A 154 8.52 -0.13 -3.91
N SER A 155 8.34 1.08 -4.42
CA SER A 155 8.78 2.32 -3.75
C SER A 155 8.05 2.53 -2.44
N ILE A 156 6.72 2.41 -2.44
CA ILE A 156 5.88 2.51 -1.24
C ILE A 156 6.25 1.41 -0.26
N GLY A 157 6.39 0.16 -0.70
CA GLY A 157 6.79 -0.96 0.17
C GLY A 157 8.12 -0.69 0.87
N THR A 158 9.12 -0.21 0.14
CA THR A 158 10.44 0.13 0.68
C THR A 158 10.33 1.27 1.70
N SER A 159 9.66 2.36 1.36
CA SER A 159 9.46 3.50 2.26
C SER A 159 8.66 3.13 3.51
N MET A 160 7.63 2.28 3.36
CA MET A 160 6.89 1.71 4.47
C MET A 160 7.83 0.96 5.42
N LEU A 161 8.68 0.06 4.90
CA LEU A 161 9.62 -0.72 5.71
C LEU A 161 10.61 0.16 6.48
N GLU A 162 11.07 1.26 5.88
CA GLU A 162 11.99 2.22 6.54
C GLU A 162 11.33 3.00 7.69
N ASN A 163 10.00 3.13 7.67
CA ASN A 163 9.22 3.90 8.65
C ASN A 163 8.48 3.02 9.68
N LEU A 164 8.57 1.69 9.59
CA LEU A 164 7.99 0.73 10.53
C LEU A 164 8.90 0.47 11.74
#